data_AF-A0A7S0NM91-F1
#
_entry.id   AF-A0A7S0NM91-F1
#
_cell.length_a   1.000
_cell.length_b   1.000
_cell.length_c   1.000
_cell.angle_alpha   90.00
_cell.angle_beta   90.00
_cell.angle_gamma   90.00
#
_symmetry.space_group_name_H-M   'P 1'
#
loop_
_entity.id
_entity.type
_entity.pdbx_description
1 polymer ?
#
loop_
_entity_poly.entity_id
_entity_poly.type
_entity_poly.pdbx_seq_one_letter_code
_entity_poly.pdbx_strand_id
1 'polypeptide(L)'
;MAVDLSDAVIDLESARSAARDAILSALDARPGRKALVMDPLFAPTLTSLCTMSELTEHGVDGLYQLEGGSVETECDEIVFMVKPRPALMAALNETVRGVILDNELDRAEHREQHGDDPALWDPRSETYDPDVPPPPRVPNMTVCFAPVSTDACEGELRRLGVHDLLIRRECSVDLVPLEPDVFVADCDEAWRDLALVGDVSCVEQCARALHALQRRCGWATVVKGKGTAAKEIAEAMERMRREAFASDPALNPSLFPGNGHASDYDSSDENDDPNDADADGGRQRGGDVTIGRERDRRGRRFRPAHPGVEDPAPPASSSIDVLLIIDRDVDPVTPLCTQLTYEGFVDEAVGIKNGAVEVTSDDGSTTRVRLNSNDALFRELRDLNFGRACDALKEKTSSMQREYETIKGGKVQDQTVGEIGGVVKKLGEEQGVG
;
A
#
# COMPACT_ATOMS: atom_id res chain seq x y z
N MET A 1 7.93 3.12 13.80
CA MET A 1 6.64 2.45 14.11
C MET A 1 5.56 2.94 13.17
N ALA A 2 4.53 2.13 12.90
CA ALA A 2 3.35 2.55 12.16
C ALA A 2 2.63 3.68 12.91
N VAL A 3 1.94 4.57 12.19
CA VAL A 3 1.17 5.65 12.82
C VAL A 3 0.00 5.06 13.61
N ASP A 4 -0.28 5.62 14.78
CA ASP A 4 -1.47 5.31 15.55
C ASP A 4 -2.68 5.96 14.87
N LEU A 5 -3.68 5.16 14.51
CA LEU A 5 -4.92 5.60 13.83
C LEU A 5 -6.13 5.54 14.76
N SER A 6 -5.94 5.31 16.07
CA SER A 6 -7.04 5.16 17.03
C SER A 6 -7.92 6.41 17.15
N ASP A 7 -7.35 7.60 16.93
CA ASP A 7 -8.06 8.88 16.92
C ASP A 7 -8.74 9.21 15.57
N ALA A 8 -8.70 8.32 14.58
CA ALA A 8 -9.25 8.58 13.25
C ALA A 8 -10.79 8.61 13.29
N VAL A 9 -11.38 9.64 12.68
CA VAL A 9 -12.85 9.80 12.59
C VAL A 9 -13.46 8.82 11.57
N ILE A 10 -12.66 8.41 10.59
CA ILE A 10 -13.03 7.44 9.55
C ILE A 10 -12.14 6.21 9.66
N ASP A 11 -12.63 5.06 9.18
CA ASP A 11 -11.93 3.77 9.28
C ASP A 11 -10.72 3.68 8.33
N LEU A 12 -9.64 4.38 8.71
CA LEU A 12 -8.35 4.32 8.02
C LEU A 12 -7.58 3.04 8.35
N GLU A 13 -7.89 2.37 9.46
CA GLU A 13 -7.24 1.12 9.86
C GLU A 13 -7.56 -0.01 8.89
N SER A 14 -8.83 -0.13 8.49
CA SER A 14 -9.27 -1.08 7.48
C SER A 14 -8.69 -0.76 6.11
N ALA A 15 -8.53 0.53 5.77
CA ALA A 15 -7.86 0.93 4.53
C ALA A 15 -6.36 0.56 4.55
N ARG A 16 -5.66 0.80 5.67
CA ARG A 16 -4.26 0.38 5.88
C ARG A 16 -4.12 -1.13 5.76
N SER A 17 -5.01 -1.88 6.42
CA SER A 17 -5.01 -3.34 6.40
C SER A 17 -5.22 -3.86 4.98
N ALA A 18 -6.18 -3.30 4.24
CA ALA A 18 -6.43 -3.68 2.85
C ALA A 18 -5.23 -3.39 1.92
N ALA A 19 -4.57 -2.25 2.07
CA ALA A 19 -3.36 -1.91 1.32
C ALA A 19 -2.21 -2.87 1.64
N ARG A 20 -1.99 -3.18 2.92
CA ARG A 20 -1.01 -4.17 3.37
C ARG A 20 -1.33 -5.56 2.81
N ASP A 21 -2.56 -6.01 2.96
CA ASP A 21 -2.99 -7.34 2.53
C ASP A 21 -2.90 -7.48 1.00
N ALA A 22 -3.11 -6.41 0.23
CA ALA A 22 -2.89 -6.39 -1.21
C ALA A 22 -1.41 -6.60 -1.59
N ILE A 23 -0.47 -6.02 -0.83
CA ILE A 23 0.97 -6.23 -1.00
C ILE A 23 1.33 -7.68 -0.67
N LEU A 24 0.89 -8.16 0.49
CA LEU A 24 1.21 -9.52 0.94
C LEU A 24 0.59 -10.59 0.04
N SER A 25 -0.65 -10.38 -0.41
CA SER A 25 -1.32 -11.26 -1.38
C SER A 25 -0.60 -11.30 -2.74
N ALA A 26 -0.06 -10.17 -3.19
CA ALA A 26 0.74 -10.11 -4.41
C ALA A 26 2.05 -10.90 -4.25
N LEU A 27 2.67 -10.89 -3.07
CA LEU A 27 3.85 -11.71 -2.75
C LEU A 27 3.49 -13.21 -2.63
N ASP A 28 2.35 -13.55 -2.03
CA ASP A 28 1.91 -14.94 -1.88
C ASP A 28 1.42 -15.59 -3.17
N ALA A 29 1.24 -14.80 -4.24
CA ALA A 29 0.79 -15.30 -5.53
C ALA A 29 1.68 -16.43 -6.07
N ARG A 30 2.95 -16.47 -5.67
CA ARG A 30 3.89 -17.54 -5.98
C ARG A 30 4.72 -17.92 -4.76
N PRO A 31 4.81 -19.21 -4.40
CA PRO A 31 5.62 -19.65 -3.28
C PRO A 31 7.11 -19.69 -3.66
N GLY A 32 7.99 -19.47 -2.68
CA GLY A 32 9.45 -19.50 -2.87
C GLY A 32 10.15 -18.29 -2.25
N ARG A 33 11.49 -18.31 -2.28
CA ARG A 33 12.33 -17.18 -1.91
C ARG A 33 12.29 -16.11 -3.00
N LYS A 34 12.15 -14.86 -2.60
CA LYS A 34 11.88 -13.73 -3.49
C LYS A 34 12.88 -12.60 -3.26
N ALA A 35 13.42 -12.09 -4.36
CA ALA A 35 14.06 -10.79 -4.39
C ALA A 35 13.01 -9.73 -4.74
N LEU A 36 12.79 -8.77 -3.85
CA LEU A 36 11.84 -7.69 -4.06
C LEU A 36 12.57 -6.45 -4.60
N VAL A 37 12.34 -6.13 -5.87
CA VAL A 37 12.88 -4.96 -6.56
C VAL A 37 11.80 -3.88 -6.58
N MET A 38 12.13 -2.66 -6.13
CA MET A 38 11.13 -1.61 -5.93
C MET A 38 11.52 -0.29 -6.57
N ASP A 39 10.52 0.43 -7.05
CA ASP A 39 10.64 1.86 -7.34
C ASP A 39 11.08 2.62 -6.05
N PRO A 40 12.13 3.48 -6.11
CA PRO A 40 12.52 4.35 -5.01
C PRO A 40 11.37 5.15 -4.39
N LEU A 41 10.36 5.51 -5.19
CA LEU A 41 9.17 6.24 -4.73
C LEU A 41 8.11 5.34 -4.07
N PHE A 42 8.15 4.03 -4.31
CA PHE A 42 7.27 3.07 -3.64
C PHE A 42 7.84 2.59 -2.31
N ALA A 43 9.17 2.57 -2.14
CA ALA A 43 9.82 2.12 -0.91
C ALA A 43 9.28 2.78 0.38
N PRO A 44 8.99 4.10 0.42
CA PRO A 44 8.37 4.74 1.58
C PRO A 44 6.97 4.21 1.89
N THR A 45 6.15 3.97 0.86
CA THR A 45 4.82 3.37 0.98
C THR A 45 4.90 1.97 1.56
N LEU A 46 5.81 1.13 1.03
CA LEU A 46 5.99 -0.24 1.53
C LEU A 46 6.39 -0.23 3.01
N THR A 47 7.39 0.57 3.38
CA THR A 47 7.88 0.60 4.77
C THR A 47 6.80 1.14 5.72
N SER A 48 5.90 2.01 5.22
CA SER A 48 4.75 2.50 6.01
C SER A 48 3.74 1.40 6.34
N LEU A 49 3.50 0.49 5.40
CA LEU A 49 2.45 -0.54 5.48
C LEU A 49 2.93 -1.89 6.02
N CYS A 50 4.18 -2.27 5.72
CA CYS A 50 4.75 -3.58 6.01
C CYS A 50 6.07 -3.47 6.78
N THR A 51 6.28 -4.39 7.71
CA THR A 51 7.54 -4.59 8.41
C THR A 51 8.43 -5.59 7.67
N MET A 52 9.74 -5.55 7.92
CA MET A 52 10.66 -6.54 7.35
C MET A 52 10.35 -7.97 7.79
N SER A 53 9.85 -8.17 9.02
CA SER A 53 9.46 -9.50 9.51
C SER A 53 8.32 -10.07 8.67
N GLU A 54 7.27 -9.28 8.42
CA GLU A 54 6.15 -9.70 7.57
C GLU A 54 6.65 -10.01 6.15
N LEU A 55 7.47 -9.16 5.54
CA LEU A 55 7.99 -9.42 4.19
C LEU A 55 8.78 -10.74 4.13
N THR A 56 9.63 -11.01 5.12
CA THR A 56 10.40 -12.26 5.19
C THR A 56 9.51 -13.49 5.44
N GLU A 57 8.44 -13.37 6.23
CA GLU A 57 7.44 -14.43 6.39
C GLU A 57 6.76 -14.80 5.06
N HIS A 58 6.56 -13.81 4.18
CA HIS A 58 6.04 -13.98 2.82
C HIS A 58 7.12 -14.32 1.78
N GLY A 59 8.34 -14.67 2.23
CA GLY A 59 9.42 -15.21 1.42
C GLY A 59 10.37 -14.17 0.81
N VAL A 60 10.30 -12.91 1.21
CA VAL A 60 11.25 -11.88 0.76
C VAL A 60 12.59 -12.05 1.48
N ASP A 61 13.63 -12.37 0.71
CA ASP A 61 15.00 -12.60 1.20
C ASP A 61 15.87 -11.34 1.06
N GLY A 62 15.58 -10.52 0.04
CA GLY A 62 16.34 -9.29 -0.25
C GLY A 62 15.48 -8.17 -0.81
N LEU A 63 15.83 -6.93 -0.45
CA LEU A 63 15.24 -5.70 -0.98
C LEU A 63 16.23 -5.00 -1.90
N TYR A 64 15.78 -4.62 -3.09
CA TYR A 64 16.58 -3.97 -4.11
C TYR A 64 15.84 -2.75 -4.66
N GLN A 65 16.57 -1.74 -5.12
CA GLN A 65 16.00 -0.58 -5.78
C GLN A 65 16.06 -0.74 -7.30
N LEU A 66 15.05 -0.23 -8.00
CA LEU A 66 14.98 -0.24 -9.45
C LEU A 66 15.79 0.93 -10.03
N GLU A 67 17.07 0.69 -10.30
CA GLU A 67 17.98 1.69 -10.88
C GLU A 67 18.40 1.37 -12.33
N GLY A 68 18.00 0.21 -12.86
CA GLY A 68 18.55 -0.36 -14.09
C GLY A 68 19.72 -1.32 -13.81
N GLY A 69 20.27 -1.96 -14.84
CA GLY A 69 21.40 -2.89 -14.68
C GLY A 69 21.00 -4.35 -14.47
N SER A 70 21.48 -5.00 -13.40
CA SER A 70 21.14 -6.38 -13.05
C SER A 70 20.96 -6.52 -11.54
N VAL A 71 20.31 -7.60 -11.12
CA VAL A 71 20.07 -7.92 -9.70
C VAL A 71 20.66 -9.29 -9.43
N GLU A 72 21.75 -9.30 -8.67
CA GLU A 72 22.37 -10.53 -8.18
C GLU A 72 21.51 -11.12 -7.06
N THR A 73 20.96 -12.31 -7.31
CA THR A 73 20.13 -13.00 -6.33
C THR A 73 20.13 -14.51 -6.54
N GLU A 74 20.09 -15.25 -5.43
CA GLU A 74 19.89 -16.70 -5.41
C GLU A 74 18.40 -17.09 -5.26
N CYS A 75 17.50 -16.11 -5.37
CA CYS A 75 16.06 -16.33 -5.26
C CYS A 75 15.47 -16.96 -6.52
N ASP A 76 14.48 -17.84 -6.34
CA ASP A 76 13.75 -18.47 -7.46
C ASP A 76 12.82 -17.49 -8.20
N GLU A 77 12.51 -16.37 -7.56
CA GLU A 77 11.60 -15.35 -8.05
C GLU A 77 12.11 -13.94 -7.78
N ILE A 78 11.94 -13.07 -8.77
CA ILE A 78 12.14 -11.63 -8.68
C ILE A 78 10.77 -10.98 -8.82
N VAL A 79 10.37 -10.24 -7.80
CA VAL A 79 9.12 -9.47 -7.80
C VAL A 79 9.46 -8.00 -7.93
N PHE A 80 8.98 -7.36 -8.98
CA PHE A 80 9.09 -5.93 -9.23
C PHE A 80 7.81 -5.25 -8.70
N MET A 81 7.92 -4.44 -7.64
CA MET A 81 6.82 -3.56 -7.19
C MET A 81 7.06 -2.14 -7.70
N VAL A 82 6.26 -1.71 -8.68
CA VAL A 82 6.55 -0.50 -9.46
C VAL A 82 5.28 0.34 -9.61
N LYS A 83 5.41 1.66 -9.48
CA LYS A 83 4.32 2.57 -9.84
C LYS A 83 4.09 2.56 -11.35
N PRO A 84 2.86 2.75 -11.85
CA PRO A 84 2.53 2.64 -13.27
C PRO A 84 3.01 3.87 -14.06
N ARG A 85 4.33 3.98 -14.22
CA ARG A 85 5.01 5.09 -14.89
C ARG A 85 5.79 4.57 -16.10
N PRO A 86 5.49 5.05 -17.31
CA PRO A 86 6.20 4.63 -18.52
C PRO A 86 7.73 4.84 -18.43
N ALA A 87 8.16 5.89 -17.73
CA ALA A 87 9.59 6.20 -17.53
C ALA A 87 10.36 5.09 -16.80
N LEU A 88 9.70 4.35 -15.88
CA LEU A 88 10.34 3.26 -15.12
C LEU A 88 10.46 1.97 -15.95
N MET A 89 9.72 1.85 -17.05
CA MET A 89 9.71 0.63 -17.87
C MET A 89 11.07 0.41 -18.56
N ALA A 90 11.82 1.49 -18.84
CA ALA A 90 13.18 1.40 -19.36
C ALA A 90 14.14 0.75 -18.35
N ALA A 91 14.15 1.23 -17.10
CA ALA A 91 14.95 0.65 -16.03
C ALA A 91 14.55 -0.81 -15.73
N LEU A 92 13.24 -1.10 -15.71
CA LEU A 92 12.72 -2.46 -15.59
C LEU A 92 13.24 -3.37 -16.72
N ASN A 93 13.22 -2.91 -17.96
CA ASN A 93 13.76 -3.65 -19.10
C ASN A 93 15.27 -3.88 -18.98
N GLU A 94 16.04 -2.88 -18.55
CA GLU A 94 17.47 -3.03 -18.31
C GLU A 94 17.71 -4.11 -17.25
N THR A 95 17.04 -4.05 -16.10
CA THR A 95 17.14 -5.04 -15.02
C THR A 95 16.77 -6.44 -15.48
N VAL A 96 15.64 -6.60 -16.17
CA VAL A 96 15.20 -7.91 -16.69
C VAL A 96 16.23 -8.52 -17.64
N ARG A 97 16.78 -7.71 -18.56
CA ARG A 97 17.78 -8.18 -19.53
C ARG A 97 19.13 -8.44 -18.88
N GLY A 98 19.52 -7.64 -17.90
CA GLY A 98 20.73 -7.87 -17.10
C GLY A 98 20.67 -9.21 -16.39
N VAL A 99 19.58 -9.51 -15.69
CA VAL A 99 19.43 -10.79 -14.98
C VAL A 99 19.45 -11.99 -15.94
N ILE A 100 18.82 -11.86 -17.12
CA ILE A 100 18.87 -12.93 -18.13
C ILE A 100 20.30 -13.14 -18.63
N LEU A 101 21.02 -12.05 -18.92
CA LEU A 101 22.39 -12.11 -19.42
C LEU A 101 23.34 -12.72 -18.39
N ASP A 102 23.24 -12.31 -17.13
CA ASP A 102 24.07 -12.85 -16.05
C ASP A 102 23.80 -14.35 -15.88
N ASN A 103 22.54 -14.78 -15.93
CA ASN A 103 22.20 -16.20 -15.87
C ASN A 103 22.75 -17.01 -17.06
N GLU A 104 22.81 -16.41 -18.26
CA GLU A 104 23.43 -17.04 -19.42
C GLU A 104 24.94 -17.19 -19.26
N LEU A 105 25.60 -16.20 -18.66
CA LEU A 105 27.03 -16.25 -18.32
C LEU A 105 27.31 -17.34 -17.27
N ASP A 106 26.54 -17.37 -16.17
CA ASP A 106 26.70 -18.38 -15.12
C ASP A 106 26.49 -19.81 -15.66
N ARG A 107 25.56 -19.98 -16.60
CA ARG A 107 25.33 -21.27 -17.28
C ARG A 107 26.48 -21.66 -18.19
N ALA A 108 27.10 -20.70 -18.88
CA ALA A 108 28.26 -20.96 -19.72
C ALA A 108 29.44 -21.41 -18.84
N GLU A 109 29.69 -20.72 -17.72
CA GLU A 109 30.73 -21.09 -16.76
C GLU A 109 30.47 -22.47 -16.14
N HIS A 110 29.23 -22.77 -15.75
CA HIS A 110 28.84 -24.09 -15.24
C HIS A 110 29.12 -25.20 -16.28
N ARG A 111 28.76 -24.97 -17.55
CA ARG A 111 29.01 -25.91 -18.65
C ARG A 111 30.50 -26.12 -18.89
N GLU A 112 31.33 -25.10 -18.75
CA GLU A 112 32.79 -25.22 -18.87
C GLU A 112 33.41 -26.03 -17.71
N GLN A 113 32.87 -25.86 -16.49
CA GLN A 113 33.40 -26.53 -15.29
C GLN A 113 32.91 -27.98 -15.15
N HIS A 114 31.65 -28.25 -15.43
CA HIS A 114 30.98 -29.52 -15.11
C HIS A 114 30.45 -30.28 -16.34
N GLY A 115 30.43 -29.67 -17.53
CA GLY A 115 29.79 -30.23 -18.72
C GLY A 115 28.27 -30.02 -18.75
N ASP A 116 27.60 -30.56 -19.78
CA ASP A 116 26.15 -30.36 -20.03
C ASP A 116 25.33 -31.66 -19.92
N ASP A 117 25.83 -32.67 -19.19
CA ASP A 117 25.12 -33.96 -19.04
C ASP A 117 24.10 -33.91 -17.89
N PRO A 118 22.78 -33.91 -18.17
CA PRO A 118 21.74 -33.83 -17.13
C PRO A 118 21.78 -34.97 -16.11
N ALA A 119 22.40 -36.10 -16.48
CA ALA A 119 22.50 -37.27 -15.63
C ALA A 119 23.44 -37.07 -14.44
N LEU A 120 24.31 -36.05 -14.45
CA LEU A 120 25.26 -35.74 -13.38
C LEU A 120 24.59 -35.09 -12.16
N TRP A 121 23.53 -34.30 -12.35
CA TRP A 121 22.88 -33.54 -11.28
C TRP A 121 21.41 -33.93 -11.04
N ASP A 122 20.89 -34.97 -11.70
CA ASP A 122 19.57 -35.55 -11.39
C ASP A 122 19.71 -36.64 -10.30
N PRO A 123 19.15 -36.45 -9.09
CA PRO A 123 19.25 -37.43 -8.00
C PRO A 123 18.65 -38.82 -8.31
N ARG A 124 17.89 -38.95 -9.39
CA ARG A 124 17.30 -40.21 -9.86
C ARG A 124 18.18 -40.96 -10.85
N SER A 125 19.27 -40.35 -11.32
CA SER A 125 20.20 -40.92 -12.29
C SER A 125 21.19 -41.89 -11.64
N GLU A 126 21.63 -42.90 -12.39
CA GLU A 126 22.71 -43.81 -11.96
C GLU A 126 24.09 -43.13 -11.91
N THR A 127 24.27 -42.05 -12.66
CA THR A 127 25.51 -41.27 -12.74
C THR A 127 25.46 -39.97 -11.94
N TYR A 128 24.53 -39.86 -10.99
CA TYR A 128 24.40 -38.70 -10.12
C TYR A 128 25.68 -38.48 -9.29
N ASP A 129 26.20 -37.26 -9.32
CA ASP A 129 27.34 -36.82 -8.52
C ASP A 129 26.88 -35.70 -7.56
N PRO A 130 26.91 -35.91 -6.23
CA PRO A 130 26.48 -34.90 -5.26
C PRO A 130 27.41 -33.68 -5.21
N ASP A 131 28.64 -33.76 -5.73
CA ASP A 131 29.59 -32.65 -5.74
C ASP A 131 29.37 -31.71 -6.95
N VAL A 132 28.52 -32.07 -7.91
CA VAL A 132 28.18 -31.26 -9.09
C VAL A 132 26.82 -30.59 -8.89
N PRO A 133 26.75 -29.26 -8.71
CA PRO A 133 25.48 -28.56 -8.57
C PRO A 133 24.69 -28.56 -9.90
N PRO A 134 23.35 -28.47 -9.87
CA PRO A 134 22.56 -28.26 -11.08
C PRO A 134 22.88 -26.89 -11.70
N PRO A 135 22.71 -26.74 -13.03
CA PRO A 135 22.93 -25.46 -13.69
C PRO A 135 21.96 -24.40 -13.16
N PRO A 136 22.40 -23.13 -13.08
CA PRO A 136 21.55 -22.04 -12.59
C PRO A 136 20.32 -21.87 -13.48
N ARG A 137 19.23 -21.41 -12.88
CA ARG A 137 17.95 -21.21 -13.56
C ARG A 137 17.63 -19.72 -13.64
N VAL A 138 17.09 -19.30 -14.78
CA VAL A 138 16.54 -17.95 -14.88
C VAL A 138 15.38 -17.86 -13.88
N PRO A 139 15.42 -16.90 -12.93
CA PRO A 139 14.36 -16.74 -11.96
C PRO A 139 13.07 -16.34 -12.66
N ASN A 140 11.93 -16.68 -12.05
CA ASN A 140 10.65 -16.15 -12.54
C ASN A 140 10.60 -14.67 -12.23
N MET A 141 10.13 -13.86 -13.18
CA MET A 141 10.06 -12.41 -13.01
C MET A 141 8.61 -11.97 -13.01
N THR A 142 8.15 -11.38 -11.92
CA THR A 142 6.78 -10.89 -11.73
C THR A 142 6.80 -9.38 -11.60
N VAL A 143 6.02 -8.64 -12.39
CA VAL A 143 5.78 -7.21 -12.20
C VAL A 143 4.41 -6.96 -11.59
N CYS A 144 4.42 -6.33 -10.42
CA CYS A 144 3.27 -5.89 -9.65
C CYS A 144 3.14 -4.38 -9.76
N PHE A 145 2.16 -3.91 -10.54
CA PHE A 145 1.88 -2.48 -10.62
C PHE A 145 1.07 -2.04 -9.40
N ALA A 146 1.56 -1.03 -8.70
CA ALA A 146 0.90 -0.40 -7.57
C ALA A 146 0.48 1.03 -7.93
N PRO A 147 -0.83 1.36 -8.00
CA PRO A 147 -1.96 0.49 -7.66
C PRO A 147 -2.48 -0.41 -8.80
N VAL A 148 -2.40 0.03 -10.06
CA VAL A 148 -2.82 -0.77 -11.24
C VAL A 148 -1.95 -0.44 -12.45
N SER A 149 -1.85 -1.38 -13.39
CA SER A 149 -1.19 -1.16 -14.67
C SER A 149 -1.94 -0.13 -15.52
N THR A 150 -1.20 0.64 -16.32
CA THR A 150 -1.78 1.57 -17.31
C THR A 150 -1.47 1.10 -18.72
N ASP A 151 -2.34 1.43 -19.68
CA ASP A 151 -2.13 1.08 -21.10
C ASP A 151 -0.80 1.64 -21.64
N ALA A 152 -0.36 2.79 -21.12
CA ALA A 152 0.93 3.38 -21.46
C ALA A 152 2.11 2.50 -21.01
N CYS A 153 2.07 1.96 -19.78
CA CYS A 153 3.10 1.04 -19.29
C CYS A 153 3.06 -0.29 -20.07
N GLU A 154 1.87 -0.84 -20.28
CA GLU A 154 1.68 -2.08 -21.06
C GLU A 154 2.20 -1.93 -22.50
N GLY A 155 1.90 -0.80 -23.14
CA GLY A 155 2.39 -0.47 -24.48
C GLY A 155 3.92 -0.36 -24.51
N GLU A 156 4.52 0.26 -23.51
CA GLU A 156 5.96 0.42 -23.41
C GLU A 156 6.69 -0.90 -23.14
N LEU A 157 6.16 -1.77 -22.27
CA LEU A 157 6.69 -3.12 -22.06
C LEU A 157 6.68 -3.97 -23.33
N ARG A 158 5.61 -3.84 -24.15
CA ARG A 158 5.53 -4.51 -25.45
C ARG A 158 6.55 -3.95 -26.44
N ARG A 159 6.71 -2.63 -26.47
CA ARG A 159 7.68 -1.94 -27.33
C ARG A 159 9.12 -2.35 -27.01
N LEU A 160 9.44 -2.55 -25.74
CA LEU A 160 10.74 -3.00 -25.24
C LEU A 160 10.96 -4.53 -25.37
N GLY A 161 9.90 -5.28 -25.70
CA GLY A 161 9.95 -6.74 -25.89
C GLY A 161 10.14 -7.53 -24.60
N VAL A 162 9.83 -6.94 -23.45
CA VAL A 162 9.91 -7.60 -22.12
C VAL A 162 8.55 -8.02 -21.57
N HIS A 163 7.46 -7.56 -22.19
CA HIS A 163 6.09 -7.88 -21.77
C HIS A 163 5.84 -9.38 -21.57
N ASP A 164 6.37 -10.24 -22.44
CA ASP A 164 6.14 -11.69 -22.39
C ASP A 164 7.14 -12.43 -21.49
N LEU A 165 8.19 -11.75 -21.03
CA LEU A 165 9.16 -12.28 -20.07
C LEU A 165 8.69 -12.08 -18.62
N LEU A 166 7.71 -11.19 -18.42
CA LEU A 166 7.20 -10.79 -17.13
C LEU A 166 5.81 -11.38 -16.85
N ILE A 167 5.63 -11.91 -15.64
CA ILE A 167 4.32 -12.25 -15.10
C ILE A 167 3.70 -10.97 -14.56
N ARG A 168 2.57 -10.54 -15.11
CA ARG A 168 1.92 -9.29 -14.69
C ARG A 168 0.89 -9.54 -13.59
N ARG A 169 0.92 -8.70 -12.56
CA ARG A 169 0.00 -8.69 -11.43
C ARG A 169 -0.36 -7.25 -11.06
N GLU A 170 -1.50 -7.12 -10.42
CA GLU A 170 -1.98 -5.86 -9.86
C GLU A 170 -1.83 -5.93 -8.34
N CYS A 171 -1.45 -4.80 -7.73
CA CYS A 171 -1.34 -4.65 -6.29
C CYS A 171 -2.08 -3.37 -5.91
N SER A 172 -3.37 -3.48 -5.56
CA SER A 172 -4.27 -2.34 -5.38
C SER A 172 -4.02 -1.55 -4.08
N VAL A 173 -2.87 -0.90 -3.99
CA VAL A 173 -2.51 0.03 -2.91
C VAL A 173 -3.07 1.41 -3.24
N ASP A 174 -4.34 1.63 -2.96
CA ASP A 174 -5.01 2.86 -3.39
C ASP A 174 -4.83 4.03 -2.41
N LEU A 175 -4.73 3.75 -1.13
CA LEU A 175 -4.69 4.75 -0.08
C LEU A 175 -3.71 4.34 1.02
N VAL A 176 -2.85 5.27 1.41
CA VAL A 176 -1.85 5.11 2.46
C VAL A 176 -2.14 6.13 3.57
N PRO A 177 -2.59 5.69 4.75
CA PRO A 177 -2.77 6.59 5.89
C PRO A 177 -1.42 7.09 6.41
N LEU A 178 -1.27 8.39 6.56
CA LEU A 178 -0.09 9.03 7.16
C LEU A 178 -0.36 9.49 8.60
N GLU A 179 -1.59 9.91 8.88
CA GLU A 179 -2.09 10.39 10.17
C GLU A 179 -3.55 9.93 10.37
N PRO A 180 -4.12 10.06 11.59
CA PRO A 180 -5.55 9.81 11.83
C PRO A 180 -6.50 10.63 10.94
N ASP A 181 -6.03 11.76 10.43
CA ASP A 181 -6.77 12.74 9.63
C ASP A 181 -6.12 13.03 8.26
N VAL A 182 -5.01 12.37 7.92
CA VAL A 182 -4.30 12.56 6.64
C VAL A 182 -3.99 11.22 5.98
N PHE A 183 -4.33 11.12 4.71
CA PHE A 183 -3.95 10.00 3.86
C PHE A 183 -3.53 10.48 2.48
N VAL A 184 -2.79 9.64 1.77
CA VAL A 184 -2.33 9.91 0.41
C VAL A 184 -2.89 8.85 -0.52
N ALA A 185 -3.46 9.28 -1.65
CA ALA A 185 -3.63 8.41 -2.80
C ALA A 185 -2.26 8.28 -3.47
N ASP A 186 -1.78 7.06 -3.74
CA ASP A 186 -0.39 6.80 -4.14
C ASP A 186 -0.08 7.24 -5.59
N CYS A 187 -0.28 8.53 -5.88
CA CYS A 187 -0.11 9.20 -7.17
C CYS A 187 0.96 10.29 -7.07
N ASP A 188 2.20 9.87 -6.80
CA ASP A 188 3.34 10.77 -6.78
C ASP A 188 3.44 11.56 -8.09
N GLU A 189 3.87 12.81 -8.01
CA GLU A 189 4.06 13.70 -9.17
C GLU A 189 2.78 14.02 -9.98
N ALA A 190 1.59 13.75 -9.43
CA ALA A 190 0.30 14.05 -10.08
C ALA A 190 0.20 15.46 -10.67
N TRP A 191 0.73 16.48 -9.98
CA TRP A 191 0.71 17.85 -10.51
C TRP A 191 1.56 17.98 -11.79
N ARG A 192 2.77 17.41 -11.82
CA ARG A 192 3.64 17.44 -13.01
C ARG A 192 2.97 16.71 -14.17
N ASP A 193 2.40 15.55 -13.88
CA ASP A 193 1.81 14.67 -14.88
C ASP A 193 0.56 15.33 -15.51
N LEU A 194 -0.29 15.97 -14.69
CA LEU A 194 -1.44 16.74 -15.18
C LEU A 194 -1.04 18.03 -15.90
N ALA A 195 -0.19 18.86 -15.26
CA ALA A 195 0.06 20.22 -15.72
C ALA A 195 1.07 20.30 -16.89
N LEU A 196 2.04 19.37 -16.96
CA LEU A 196 3.12 19.41 -17.95
C LEU A 196 3.04 18.31 -18.99
N VAL A 197 2.66 17.09 -18.59
CA VAL A 197 2.66 15.91 -19.48
C VAL A 197 1.29 15.71 -20.14
N GLY A 198 0.22 16.10 -19.46
CA GLY A 198 -1.17 15.82 -19.87
C GLY A 198 -1.59 14.38 -19.58
N ASP A 199 -0.89 13.69 -18.68
CA ASP A 199 -1.29 12.35 -18.21
C ASP A 199 -2.32 12.49 -17.08
N VAL A 200 -3.52 11.96 -17.34
CA VAL A 200 -4.67 12.01 -16.43
C VAL A 200 -4.81 10.75 -15.58
N SER A 201 -3.85 9.83 -15.62
CA SER A 201 -3.92 8.56 -14.87
C SER A 201 -4.12 8.75 -13.36
N CYS A 202 -3.55 9.82 -12.79
CA CYS A 202 -3.73 10.15 -11.37
C CYS A 202 -5.18 10.52 -11.01
N VAL A 203 -5.99 11.03 -11.95
CA VAL A 203 -7.42 11.35 -11.73
C VAL A 203 -8.20 10.08 -11.42
N GLU A 204 -8.02 9.04 -12.23
CA GLU A 204 -8.69 7.74 -12.04
C GLU A 204 -8.17 7.05 -10.76
N GLN A 205 -6.87 7.15 -10.46
CA GLN A 205 -6.30 6.61 -9.23
C GLN A 205 -6.88 7.29 -7.97
N CYS A 206 -6.96 8.63 -7.95
CA CYS A 206 -7.62 9.38 -6.89
C CYS A 206 -9.10 9.01 -6.75
N ALA A 207 -9.82 8.89 -7.88
CA ALA A 207 -11.22 8.48 -7.88
C ALA A 207 -11.40 7.08 -7.29
N ARG A 208 -10.52 6.12 -7.62
CA ARG A 208 -10.56 4.77 -7.06
C ARG A 208 -10.25 4.76 -5.57
N ALA A 209 -9.23 5.50 -5.12
CA ALA A 209 -8.89 5.63 -3.70
C ALA A 209 -10.07 6.18 -2.88
N LEU A 210 -10.70 7.25 -3.36
CA LEU A 210 -11.88 7.83 -2.71
C LEU A 210 -13.10 6.91 -2.78
N HIS A 211 -13.27 6.17 -3.88
CA HIS A 211 -14.32 5.17 -4.00
C HIS A 211 -14.12 4.03 -3.00
N ALA A 212 -12.91 3.48 -2.90
CA ALA A 212 -12.53 2.44 -1.94
C ALA A 212 -12.75 2.90 -0.49
N LEU A 213 -12.36 4.13 -0.16
CA LEU A 213 -12.59 4.72 1.16
C LEU A 213 -14.10 4.83 1.48
N GLN A 214 -14.92 5.35 0.57
CA GLN A 214 -16.37 5.45 0.78
C GLN A 214 -17.05 4.08 0.92
N ARG A 215 -16.51 3.00 0.32
CA ARG A 215 -17.06 1.66 0.55
C ARG A 215 -16.91 1.21 2.00
N ARG A 216 -15.87 1.68 2.70
CA ARG A 216 -15.58 1.37 4.11
C ARG A 216 -16.28 2.34 5.06
N CYS A 217 -16.29 3.62 4.72
CA CYS A 217 -16.77 4.70 5.60
C CYS A 217 -18.20 5.15 5.28
N GLY A 218 -18.79 4.65 4.20
CA GLY A 218 -20.09 5.07 3.68
C GLY A 218 -19.96 6.19 2.64
N TRP A 219 -21.03 6.33 1.84
CA TRP A 219 -21.05 7.24 0.71
C TRP A 219 -21.32 8.69 1.15
N ALA A 220 -20.48 9.62 0.70
CA ALA A 220 -20.72 11.04 0.92
C ALA A 220 -22.05 11.47 0.29
N THR A 221 -22.90 12.13 1.08
CA THR A 221 -24.22 12.61 0.60
C THR A 221 -24.10 13.77 -0.38
N VAL A 222 -23.05 14.59 -0.19
CA VAL A 222 -22.76 15.76 -1.02
C VAL A 222 -21.32 15.70 -1.49
N VAL A 223 -21.13 15.73 -2.81
CA VAL A 223 -19.80 15.91 -3.42
C VAL A 223 -19.76 17.30 -4.06
N LYS A 224 -18.78 18.11 -3.69
CA LYS A 224 -18.50 19.41 -4.31
C LYS A 224 -17.06 19.42 -4.78
N GLY A 225 -16.80 20.04 -5.92
CA GLY A 225 -15.45 20.16 -6.43
C GLY A 225 -15.20 21.52 -7.06
N LYS A 226 -13.93 21.95 -7.07
CA LYS A 226 -13.47 23.14 -7.76
C LYS A 226 -12.20 22.82 -8.55
N GLY A 227 -12.26 23.02 -9.86
CA GLY A 227 -11.19 22.73 -10.82
C GLY A 227 -11.56 21.64 -11.82
N THR A 228 -10.70 21.43 -12.81
CA THR A 228 -10.96 20.49 -13.91
C THR A 228 -10.75 19.06 -13.42
N ALA A 229 -9.61 18.79 -12.78
CA ALA A 229 -9.34 17.46 -12.21
C ALA A 229 -10.38 17.10 -11.14
N ALA A 230 -10.76 18.07 -10.30
CA ALA A 230 -11.79 17.86 -9.27
C ALA A 230 -13.16 17.44 -9.86
N LYS A 231 -13.53 18.00 -11.01
CA LYS A 231 -14.75 17.61 -11.73
C LYS A 231 -14.63 16.18 -12.28
N GLU A 232 -13.52 15.87 -12.93
CA GLU A 232 -13.29 14.54 -13.51
C GLU A 232 -13.25 13.44 -12.44
N ILE A 233 -12.60 13.69 -11.30
CA ILE A 233 -12.61 12.77 -10.14
C ILE A 233 -14.06 12.52 -9.69
N ALA A 234 -14.88 13.57 -9.53
CA ALA A 234 -16.26 13.42 -9.09
C ALA A 234 -17.11 12.59 -10.08
N GLU A 235 -16.95 12.83 -11.39
CA GLU A 235 -17.65 12.07 -12.44
C GLU A 235 -17.20 10.60 -12.49
N ALA A 236 -15.89 10.34 -12.34
CA ALA A 236 -15.34 8.99 -12.26
C ALA A 236 -15.84 8.22 -11.03
N MET A 237 -15.85 8.86 -9.85
CA MET A 237 -16.40 8.28 -8.62
C MET A 237 -17.90 7.94 -8.76
N GLU A 238 -18.68 8.80 -9.40
CA GLU A 238 -20.11 8.57 -9.63
C GLU A 238 -20.33 7.38 -10.59
N ARG A 239 -19.52 7.30 -11.65
CA ARG A 239 -19.52 6.16 -12.57
C ARG A 239 -19.21 4.85 -11.83
N MET A 240 -18.12 4.80 -11.06
CA MET A 240 -17.74 3.62 -10.27
C MET A 240 -18.86 3.23 -9.27
N ARG A 241 -19.51 4.21 -8.64
CA ARG A 241 -20.64 3.96 -7.73
C ARG A 241 -21.83 3.34 -8.46
N ARG A 242 -22.18 3.83 -9.65
CA ARG A 242 -23.26 3.27 -10.47
C ARG A 242 -22.96 1.82 -10.89
N GLU A 243 -21.71 1.55 -11.29
CA GLU A 243 -21.25 0.21 -11.64
C GLU A 243 -21.30 -0.75 -10.43
N ALA A 244 -20.88 -0.28 -9.25
CA ALA A 244 -20.95 -1.05 -8.00
C ALA A 244 -22.39 -1.38 -7.59
N PHE A 245 -23.33 -0.44 -7.73
CA PHE A 245 -24.74 -0.70 -7.42
C PHE A 245 -25.41 -1.62 -8.44
N ALA A 246 -24.97 -1.58 -9.70
CA ALA A 246 -25.45 -2.49 -10.73
C ALA A 246 -24.95 -3.92 -10.51
N SER A 247 -23.71 -4.09 -10.02
CA SER A 247 -23.13 -5.39 -9.72
C SER A 247 -23.71 -5.98 -8.42
N ASP A 248 -23.82 -5.16 -7.38
CA ASP A 248 -24.36 -5.54 -6.08
C ASP A 248 -25.39 -4.50 -5.58
N PRO A 249 -26.70 -4.77 -5.79
CA PRO A 249 -27.76 -3.89 -5.31
C PRO A 249 -27.76 -3.68 -3.80
N ALA A 250 -27.25 -4.62 -3.00
CA ALA A 250 -27.23 -4.48 -1.53
C ALA A 250 -26.34 -3.32 -1.07
N LEU A 251 -25.42 -2.86 -1.92
CA LEU A 251 -24.56 -1.70 -1.65
C LEU A 251 -25.30 -0.36 -1.74
N ASN A 252 -26.51 -0.34 -2.33
CA ASN A 252 -27.25 0.88 -2.59
C ASN A 252 -28.01 1.35 -1.33
N PRO A 253 -27.62 2.49 -0.72
CA PRO A 253 -28.28 3.01 0.48
C PRO A 253 -29.76 3.38 0.26
N SER A 254 -30.15 3.68 -0.99
CA SER A 254 -31.53 4.03 -1.32
C SER A 254 -32.49 2.84 -1.33
N LEU A 255 -32.01 1.60 -1.23
CA LEU A 255 -32.84 0.40 -1.13
C LEU A 255 -33.27 0.05 0.30
N PHE A 256 -32.71 0.73 1.31
CA PHE A 256 -33.14 0.57 2.70
C PHE A 256 -33.40 1.92 3.38
N PRO A 257 -34.48 2.62 3.04
CA PRO A 257 -35.06 3.57 3.97
C PRO A 257 -35.67 2.78 5.14
N GLY A 258 -35.18 3.02 6.34
CA GLY A 258 -35.86 2.61 7.56
C GLY A 258 -37.33 3.03 7.50
N ASN A 259 -38.20 2.07 7.86
CA ASN A 259 -39.66 2.13 7.91
C ASN A 259 -40.44 2.10 6.58
N GLY A 260 -40.89 0.88 6.22
CA GLY A 260 -42.28 0.67 5.84
C GLY A 260 -42.66 0.82 4.37
N HIS A 261 -42.09 0.01 3.49
CA HIS A 261 -42.82 -0.80 2.50
C HIS A 261 -41.77 -1.53 1.67
N ALA A 262 -41.73 -2.87 1.77
CA ALA A 262 -41.25 -3.64 0.64
C ALA A 262 -42.21 -3.32 -0.51
N SER A 263 -41.80 -2.46 -1.44
CA SER A 263 -42.48 -2.43 -2.74
C SER A 263 -42.14 -3.76 -3.39
N ASP A 264 -43.14 -4.63 -3.45
CA ASP A 264 -43.15 -5.81 -4.29
C ASP A 264 -42.71 -5.40 -5.69
N TYR A 265 -41.44 -5.60 -6.00
CA TYR A 265 -41.00 -5.65 -7.39
C TYR A 265 -41.48 -7.00 -7.91
N ASP A 266 -42.70 -6.98 -8.42
CA ASP A 266 -43.30 -7.99 -9.25
C ASP A 266 -42.42 -8.20 -10.48
N SER A 267 -41.56 -9.22 -10.42
CA SER A 267 -40.84 -9.70 -11.59
C SER A 267 -41.77 -10.61 -12.38
N SER A 268 -42.72 -10.01 -13.09
CA SER A 268 -43.44 -10.70 -14.15
C SER A 268 -42.59 -10.67 -15.43
N ASP A 269 -41.52 -11.47 -15.46
CA ASP A 269 -40.98 -11.96 -16.72
C ASP A 269 -41.62 -13.34 -16.96
N GLU A 270 -42.79 -13.31 -17.60
CA GLU A 270 -43.32 -14.45 -18.34
C GLU A 270 -42.33 -14.77 -19.47
N ASN A 271 -41.51 -15.79 -19.27
CA ASN A 271 -41.03 -16.61 -20.37
C ASN A 271 -41.45 -18.05 -20.05
N ASP A 272 -42.64 -18.38 -20.52
CA ASP A 272 -43.07 -19.75 -20.76
C ASP A 272 -42.11 -20.39 -21.78
N ASP A 273 -41.23 -21.28 -21.31
CA ASP A 273 -40.62 -22.29 -22.16
C ASP A 273 -41.06 -23.67 -21.61
N PRO A 274 -42.09 -24.30 -22.20
CA PRO A 274 -42.61 -25.56 -21.73
C PRO A 274 -41.92 -26.69 -22.48
N ASN A 275 -40.73 -27.07 -22.06
CA ASN A 275 -40.13 -28.38 -22.37
C ASN A 275 -38.93 -28.64 -21.46
N ASP A 276 -39.16 -29.35 -20.35
CA ASP A 276 -38.36 -30.52 -20.01
C ASP A 276 -38.99 -31.22 -18.81
N ALA A 277 -39.81 -32.23 -19.12
CA ALA A 277 -40.26 -33.22 -18.17
C ALA A 277 -39.21 -34.33 -18.04
N ASP A 278 -39.17 -34.91 -16.83
CA ASP A 278 -38.68 -36.25 -16.50
C ASP A 278 -37.17 -36.45 -16.30
N ALA A 279 -36.74 -36.52 -15.04
CA ALA A 279 -36.11 -37.72 -14.48
C ALA A 279 -35.88 -37.65 -12.95
N ASP A 280 -36.52 -38.60 -12.29
CA ASP A 280 -36.41 -39.03 -10.89
C ASP A 280 -35.02 -39.60 -10.51
N GLY A 281 -34.71 -39.64 -9.21
CA GLY A 281 -33.69 -40.55 -8.66
C GLY A 281 -32.73 -39.97 -7.61
N GLY A 282 -33.17 -39.93 -6.36
CA GLY A 282 -32.36 -39.48 -5.23
C GLY A 282 -31.13 -40.35 -4.90
N ARG A 283 -30.11 -39.72 -4.28
CA ARG A 283 -29.07 -40.37 -3.48
C ARG A 283 -28.56 -39.40 -2.40
N GLN A 284 -28.93 -39.67 -1.16
CA GLN A 284 -28.28 -39.15 0.05
C GLN A 284 -26.90 -39.80 0.21
N ARG A 285 -25.85 -39.00 0.42
CA ARG A 285 -24.67 -39.36 1.22
C ARG A 285 -23.80 -38.15 1.52
N GLY A 286 -23.61 -37.91 2.83
CA GLY A 286 -22.33 -37.65 3.48
C GLY A 286 -21.62 -36.33 3.14
N GLY A 287 -21.51 -35.46 4.14
CA GLY A 287 -20.91 -34.14 4.00
C GLY A 287 -19.41 -34.15 3.73
N ASP A 288 -19.01 -33.11 3.00
CA ASP A 288 -17.66 -32.57 2.99
C ASP A 288 -17.80 -31.06 3.17
N VAL A 289 -17.17 -30.51 4.20
CA VAL A 289 -17.23 -29.09 4.55
C VAL A 289 -16.25 -28.38 3.62
N THR A 290 -16.69 -28.12 2.39
CA THR A 290 -16.00 -27.20 1.48
C THR A 290 -16.33 -25.78 1.93
N ILE A 291 -15.28 -25.01 2.22
CA ILE A 291 -15.33 -23.58 2.54
C ILE A 291 -16.21 -22.87 1.50
N GLY A 292 -17.43 -22.53 1.92
CA GLY A 292 -18.44 -21.94 1.07
C GLY A 292 -18.01 -20.53 0.70
N ARG A 293 -17.66 -20.31 -0.56
CA ARG A 293 -17.77 -18.99 -1.20
C ARG A 293 -19.24 -18.61 -1.15
N GLU A 294 -19.63 -17.81 -0.17
CA GLU A 294 -21.01 -17.35 -0.02
C GLU A 294 -21.42 -16.63 -1.30
N ARG A 295 -22.33 -17.26 -2.05
CA ARG A 295 -23.03 -16.65 -3.18
C ARG A 295 -24.26 -15.97 -2.61
N ASP A 296 -24.56 -14.75 -3.08
CA ASP A 296 -25.88 -14.16 -2.83
C ASP A 296 -26.98 -15.12 -3.31
N ARG A 297 -28.21 -15.00 -2.77
CA ARG A 297 -29.40 -15.82 -3.05
C ARG A 297 -29.76 -15.94 -4.53
N ARG A 298 -29.15 -15.14 -5.41
CA ARG A 298 -29.29 -15.15 -6.88
C ARG A 298 -28.06 -15.68 -7.65
N GLY A 299 -27.09 -16.28 -6.96
CA GLY A 299 -25.94 -16.93 -7.59
C GLY A 299 -24.92 -15.99 -8.26
N ARG A 300 -25.02 -14.67 -8.05
CA ARG A 300 -24.07 -13.69 -8.58
C ARG A 300 -22.77 -13.73 -7.78
N ARG A 301 -21.63 -13.67 -8.47
CA ARG A 301 -20.32 -13.56 -7.82
C ARG A 301 -20.13 -12.13 -7.33
N PHE A 302 -19.83 -11.97 -6.04
CA PHE A 302 -19.31 -10.73 -5.48
C PHE A 302 -18.03 -10.35 -6.26
N ARG A 303 -18.02 -9.18 -6.88
CA ARG A 303 -16.78 -8.61 -7.45
C ARG A 303 -16.25 -7.62 -6.43
N PRO A 304 -15.16 -7.94 -5.72
CA PRO A 304 -14.52 -6.94 -4.87
C PRO A 304 -14.01 -5.76 -5.74
N ALA A 305 -13.89 -4.58 -5.14
CA ALA A 305 -13.25 -3.41 -5.75
C ALA A 305 -11.77 -3.70 -6.04
N HIS A 306 -11.17 -4.62 -5.28
CA HIS A 306 -9.77 -5.02 -5.42
C HIS A 306 -9.66 -6.53 -5.55
N PRO A 307 -8.94 -7.05 -6.57
CA PRO A 307 -8.66 -8.47 -6.68
C PRO A 307 -7.93 -8.99 -5.43
N GLY A 308 -8.50 -9.97 -4.74
CA GLY A 308 -7.86 -10.62 -3.58
C GLY A 308 -8.15 -10.00 -2.22
N VAL A 309 -8.85 -8.86 -2.14
CA VAL A 309 -9.27 -8.24 -0.88
C VAL A 309 -10.79 -8.29 -0.77
N GLU A 310 -11.33 -8.87 0.29
CA GLU A 310 -12.76 -8.79 0.56
C GLU A 310 -13.11 -7.36 1.01
N ASP A 311 -14.03 -6.71 0.29
CA ASP A 311 -14.53 -5.43 0.75
C ASP A 311 -15.52 -5.64 1.89
N PRO A 312 -15.43 -4.86 2.96
CA PRO A 312 -16.44 -4.89 4.00
C PRO A 312 -17.81 -4.50 3.43
N ALA A 313 -18.88 -5.05 4.02
CA ALA A 313 -20.23 -4.57 3.75
C ALA A 313 -20.29 -3.06 4.07
N PRO A 314 -20.93 -2.24 3.24
CA PRO A 314 -20.97 -0.81 3.46
C PRO A 314 -21.68 -0.51 4.78
N PRO A 315 -21.19 0.48 5.55
CA PRO A 315 -21.76 0.77 6.85
C PRO A 315 -23.21 1.27 6.72
N ALA A 316 -24.03 0.96 7.71
CA ALA A 316 -25.45 1.34 7.74
C ALA A 316 -25.68 2.87 7.76
N SER A 317 -24.69 3.63 8.21
CA SER A 317 -24.67 5.10 8.20
C SER A 317 -23.32 5.60 7.70
N SER A 318 -23.33 6.61 6.84
CA SER A 318 -22.09 7.26 6.38
C SER A 318 -21.45 8.05 7.51
N SER A 319 -20.14 7.87 7.73
CA SER A 319 -19.33 8.78 8.55
C SER A 319 -18.87 10.02 7.77
N ILE A 320 -19.14 10.08 6.46
CA ILE A 320 -18.78 11.18 5.58
C ILE A 320 -20.04 11.96 5.20
N ASP A 321 -20.14 13.20 5.68
CA ASP A 321 -21.23 14.10 5.31
C ASP A 321 -21.03 14.70 3.91
N VAL A 322 -19.86 15.31 3.70
CA VAL A 322 -19.51 16.08 2.50
C VAL A 322 -18.10 15.73 2.04
N LEU A 323 -17.93 15.49 0.74
CA LEU A 323 -16.63 15.39 0.09
C LEU A 323 -16.35 16.68 -0.69
N LEU A 324 -15.26 17.37 -0.34
CA LEU A 324 -14.78 18.56 -1.04
C LEU A 324 -13.51 18.22 -1.82
N ILE A 325 -13.53 18.40 -3.14
CA ILE A 325 -12.39 18.11 -4.02
C ILE A 325 -11.86 19.44 -4.57
N ILE A 326 -10.61 19.78 -4.25
CA ILE A 326 -10.00 21.03 -4.67
C ILE A 326 -8.80 20.71 -5.56
N ASP A 327 -8.84 21.20 -6.79
CA ASP A 327 -7.73 21.12 -7.73
C ASP A 327 -6.64 22.12 -7.33
N ARG A 328 -5.37 21.70 -7.34
CA ARG A 328 -4.23 22.53 -6.88
C ARG A 328 -4.10 23.80 -7.73
N ASP A 329 -4.42 23.72 -9.01
CA ASP A 329 -4.33 24.84 -9.96
C ASP A 329 -5.33 25.97 -9.68
N VAL A 330 -6.30 25.75 -8.79
CA VAL A 330 -7.22 26.81 -8.33
C VAL A 330 -6.49 27.84 -7.46
N ASP A 331 -5.41 27.43 -6.80
CA ASP A 331 -4.58 28.29 -5.95
C ASP A 331 -3.11 27.91 -6.11
N PRO A 332 -2.41 28.40 -7.14
CA PRO A 332 -0.98 28.15 -7.28
C PRO A 332 -0.12 28.99 -6.33
N VAL A 333 -0.69 29.97 -5.61
CA VAL A 333 0.08 30.92 -4.79
C VAL A 333 0.53 30.28 -3.48
N THR A 334 -0.38 29.59 -2.78
CA THR A 334 -0.07 28.94 -1.49
C THR A 334 1.17 28.04 -1.50
N PRO A 335 1.35 27.10 -2.46
CA PRO A 335 2.56 26.26 -2.48
C PRO A 335 3.84 27.00 -2.89
N LEU A 336 3.74 28.23 -3.42
CA LEU A 336 4.91 29.08 -3.73
C LEU A 336 5.35 29.95 -2.54
N CYS A 337 4.53 30.05 -1.50
CA CYS A 337 4.88 30.76 -0.28
C CYS A 337 5.74 29.86 0.62
N THR A 338 6.81 30.41 1.19
CA THR A 338 7.59 29.71 2.22
C THR A 338 6.70 29.37 3.40
N GLN A 339 6.66 28.09 3.75
CA GLN A 339 5.85 27.59 4.85
C GLN A 339 6.42 28.06 6.21
N LEU A 340 5.54 28.52 7.10
CA LEU A 340 5.94 29.11 8.40
C LEU A 340 5.38 28.36 9.62
N THR A 341 4.81 27.18 9.44
CA THR A 341 4.53 26.22 10.53
C THR A 341 5.80 25.44 10.87
N TYR A 342 5.84 24.77 12.02
CA TYR A 342 7.00 23.97 12.40
C TYR A 342 7.27 22.84 11.40
N GLU A 343 6.24 22.04 11.08
CA GLU A 343 6.37 20.96 10.09
C GLU A 343 6.64 21.49 8.68
N GLY A 344 5.94 22.55 8.27
CA GLY A 344 6.17 23.16 6.96
C GLY A 344 7.57 23.72 6.81
N PHE A 345 8.16 24.29 7.85
CA PHE A 345 9.54 24.77 7.80
C PHE A 345 10.55 23.61 7.80
N VAL A 346 10.26 22.49 8.46
CA VAL A 346 11.06 21.26 8.36
C VAL A 346 11.03 20.71 6.93
N ASP A 347 9.87 20.72 6.29
CA ASP A 347 9.71 20.32 4.88
C ASP A 347 10.54 21.21 3.94
N GLU A 348 10.51 22.53 4.12
CA GLU A 348 11.32 23.48 3.34
C GLU A 348 12.83 23.27 3.52
N ALA A 349 13.27 22.89 4.73
CA ALA A 349 14.69 22.79 5.06
C ALA A 349 15.31 21.42 4.73
N VAL A 350 14.57 20.33 4.93
CA VAL A 350 15.06 18.93 4.85
C VAL A 350 14.27 18.11 3.82
N GLY A 351 13.02 18.45 3.57
CA GLY A 351 12.09 17.70 2.73
C GLY A 351 11.48 16.52 3.48
N ILE A 352 10.15 16.51 3.60
CA ILE A 352 9.38 15.40 4.18
C ILE A 352 8.88 14.51 3.04
N LYS A 353 9.21 13.21 3.11
CA LYS A 353 8.77 12.21 2.13
C LYS A 353 8.02 11.08 2.85
N ASN A 354 6.70 11.02 2.62
CA ASN A 354 5.76 10.06 3.21
C ASN A 354 5.85 10.04 4.74
N GLY A 355 5.78 11.21 5.38
CA GLY A 355 5.83 11.35 6.83
C GLY A 355 7.19 11.00 7.44
N ALA A 356 8.28 11.07 6.67
CA ALA A 356 9.62 10.82 7.16
C ALA A 356 10.65 11.78 6.58
N VAL A 357 11.70 12.04 7.36
CA VAL A 357 12.87 12.84 6.98
C VAL A 357 14.13 11.99 7.07
N GLU A 358 15.09 12.28 6.21
CA GLU A 358 16.42 11.66 6.24
C GLU A 358 17.39 12.63 6.90
N VAL A 359 17.94 12.22 8.04
CA VAL A 359 18.86 13.02 8.86
C VAL A 359 20.23 12.40 8.76
N THR A 360 21.18 13.15 8.22
CA THR A 360 22.59 12.77 8.18
C THR A 360 23.28 13.24 9.45
N SER A 361 23.81 12.29 10.22
CA SER A 361 24.60 12.55 11.42
C SER A 361 26.02 13.03 11.06
N ASP A 362 26.72 13.61 12.03
CA ASP A 362 28.09 14.14 11.85
C ASP A 362 29.11 13.05 11.43
N ASP A 363 28.80 11.78 11.68
CA ASP A 363 29.60 10.61 11.27
C ASP A 363 29.35 10.17 9.82
N GLY A 364 28.46 10.86 9.09
CA GLY A 364 28.06 10.54 7.72
C GLY A 364 26.99 9.45 7.62
N SER A 365 26.53 8.88 8.73
CA SER A 365 25.41 7.94 8.72
C SER A 365 24.10 8.68 8.47
N THR A 366 23.29 8.17 7.55
CA THR A 366 21.95 8.72 7.29
C THR A 366 20.91 7.85 7.97
N THR A 367 20.08 8.47 8.80
CA THR A 367 19.00 7.80 9.53
C THR A 367 17.67 8.35 9.07
N ARG A 368 16.70 7.46 8.85
CA ARG A 368 15.35 7.85 8.47
C ARG A 368 14.49 7.97 9.72
N VAL A 369 14.00 9.17 9.99
CA VAL A 369 13.17 9.48 11.16
C VAL A 369 11.73 9.71 10.68
N ARG A 370 10.76 9.03 11.30
CA ARG A 370 9.34 9.28 11.04
C ARG A 370 8.86 10.47 11.83
N LEU A 371 8.11 11.35 11.17
CA LEU A 371 7.44 12.49 11.76
C LEU A 371 5.95 12.20 11.73
N ASN A 372 5.37 11.88 12.88
CA ASN A 372 3.94 11.65 13.01
C ASN A 372 3.44 11.95 14.43
N SER A 373 2.13 11.92 14.60
CA SER A 373 1.47 12.19 15.88
C SER A 373 1.84 11.21 17.01
N ASN A 374 2.50 10.08 16.76
CA ASN A 374 2.89 9.18 17.85
C ASN A 374 3.87 9.87 18.81
N ASP A 375 4.67 10.81 18.32
CA ASP A 375 5.49 11.69 19.14
C ASP A 375 4.62 12.83 19.70
N ALA A 376 4.42 12.83 21.02
CA ALA A 376 3.61 13.84 21.70
C ALA A 376 4.20 15.26 21.60
N LEU A 377 5.53 15.40 21.54
CA LEU A 377 6.18 16.69 21.32
C LEU A 377 5.93 17.16 19.88
N PHE A 378 6.13 16.28 18.90
CA PHE A 378 5.90 16.64 17.49
C PHE A 378 4.44 17.03 17.25
N ARG A 379 3.48 16.27 17.79
CA ARG A 379 2.03 16.56 17.73
C ARG A 379 1.70 17.97 18.24
N GLU A 380 2.35 18.42 19.31
CA GLU A 380 2.12 19.75 19.88
C GLU A 380 2.73 20.88 19.03
N LEU A 381 3.86 20.61 18.38
CA LEU A 381 4.64 21.64 17.67
C LEU A 381 4.26 21.80 16.20
N ARG A 382 3.92 20.71 15.50
CA ARG A 382 3.86 20.64 14.03
C ARG A 382 3.05 21.76 13.37
N ASP A 383 1.90 22.09 13.97
CA ASP A 383 0.93 23.05 13.43
C ASP A 383 1.16 24.49 13.95
N LEU A 384 2.08 24.70 14.89
CA LEU A 384 2.38 26.02 15.41
C LEU A 384 3.22 26.80 14.41
N ASN A 385 3.03 28.12 14.37
CA ASN A 385 3.98 29.01 13.70
C ASN A 385 5.39 28.77 14.27
N PHE A 386 6.40 28.71 13.40
CA PHE A 386 7.77 28.31 13.75
C PHE A 386 8.33 29.08 14.96
N GLY A 387 8.10 30.40 15.04
CA GLY A 387 8.53 31.20 16.19
C GLY A 387 7.89 30.77 17.52
N ARG A 388 6.59 30.44 17.49
CA ARG A 388 5.88 29.93 18.67
C ARG A 388 6.31 28.52 19.04
N ALA A 389 6.60 27.67 18.05
CA ALA A 389 7.15 26.34 18.29
C ALA A 389 8.50 26.42 19.01
N CYS A 390 9.38 27.35 18.62
CA CYS A 390 10.64 27.59 19.32
C CYS A 390 10.45 28.03 20.77
N ASP A 391 9.45 28.86 21.05
CA ASP A 391 9.16 29.29 22.42
C ASP A 391 8.60 28.14 23.28
N ALA A 392 7.69 27.33 22.73
CA ALA A 392 7.21 26.10 23.38
C ALA A 392 8.35 25.10 23.67
N LEU A 393 9.28 24.93 22.73
CA LEU A 393 10.48 24.11 22.92
C LEU A 393 11.36 24.63 24.06
N LYS A 394 11.60 25.94 24.14
CA LYS A 394 12.37 26.54 25.24
C LYS A 394 11.69 26.34 26.59
N GLU A 395 10.37 26.50 26.64
CA GLU A 395 9.59 26.30 27.86
C GLU A 395 9.66 24.85 28.35
N LYS A 396 9.42 23.88 27.46
CA LYS A 396 9.56 22.45 27.77
C LYS A 396 10.97 22.09 28.21
N THR A 397 12.00 22.56 27.49
CA THR A 397 13.41 22.35 27.87
C THR A 397 13.68 22.88 29.27
N SER A 398 13.20 24.08 29.58
CA SER A 398 13.36 24.71 30.90
C SER A 398 12.61 23.94 32.00
N SER A 399 11.42 23.40 31.70
CA SER A 399 10.66 22.56 32.62
C SER A 399 11.39 21.26 32.92
N MET A 400 11.84 20.54 31.88
CA MET A 400 12.60 19.29 32.00
C MET A 400 13.89 19.49 32.81
N GLN A 401 14.61 20.59 32.59
CA GLN A 401 15.80 20.93 33.37
C GLN A 401 15.48 21.12 34.86
N ARG A 402 14.39 21.84 35.21
CA ARG A 402 13.96 22.04 36.60
C ARG A 402 13.53 20.73 37.27
N GLU A 403 12.80 19.88 36.54
CA GLU A 403 12.40 18.56 37.03
C GLU A 403 13.62 17.67 37.28
N TYR A 404 14.58 17.64 36.35
CA TYR A 404 15.82 16.91 36.51
C TYR A 404 16.67 17.40 37.70
N GLU A 405 16.78 18.72 37.89
CA GLU A 405 17.45 19.32 39.05
C GLU A 405 16.77 18.98 40.38
N THR A 406 15.44 18.95 40.39
CA THR A 406 14.65 18.55 41.58
C THR A 406 14.91 17.07 41.92
N ILE A 407 14.94 16.20 40.91
CA ILE A 407 15.23 14.77 41.07
C ILE A 407 16.66 14.55 41.57
N LYS A 408 17.65 15.27 41.00
CA LYS A 408 19.07 15.17 41.38
C LYS A 408 19.36 15.81 42.75
N GLY A 409 18.59 16.84 43.14
CA GLY A 409 18.70 17.55 44.41
C GLY A 409 18.03 16.85 45.59
N GLY A 410 17.15 15.88 45.34
CA GLY A 410 16.56 15.02 46.37
C GLY A 410 17.63 14.11 46.99
N LYS A 411 17.77 14.14 48.32
CA LYS A 411 18.68 13.22 49.03
C LYS A 411 18.16 11.79 48.87
N VAL A 412 18.99 10.91 48.31
CA VAL A 412 18.76 9.47 48.13
C VAL A 412 18.31 8.73 49.41
N GLN A 413 18.54 9.32 50.60
CA GLN A 413 18.17 8.73 51.88
C GLN A 413 16.67 8.86 52.25
N ASP A 414 15.91 9.75 51.60
CA ASP A 414 14.49 10.00 51.93
C ASP A 414 13.51 9.49 50.85
N GLN A 415 14.01 8.84 49.79
CA GLN A 415 13.18 8.35 48.68
C GLN A 415 12.78 6.89 48.88
N THR A 416 11.48 6.62 48.84
CA THR A 416 10.94 5.26 48.91
C THR A 416 11.18 4.51 47.61
N VAL A 417 11.31 3.17 47.68
CA VAL A 417 11.53 2.31 46.51
C VAL A 417 10.43 2.48 45.44
N GLY A 418 9.20 2.85 45.85
CA GLY A 418 8.10 3.16 44.93
C GLY A 418 8.31 4.46 44.15
N GLU A 419 8.93 5.48 44.74
CA GLU A 419 9.25 6.75 44.07
C GLU A 419 10.38 6.55 43.06
N ILE A 420 11.41 5.78 43.42
CA ILE A 420 12.51 5.41 42.50
C ILE A 420 11.97 4.54 41.35
N GLY A 421 11.08 3.59 41.62
CA GLY A 421 10.41 2.79 40.60
C GLY A 421 9.53 3.61 39.65
N GLY A 422 8.83 4.62 40.17
CA GLY A 422 8.07 5.58 39.36
C GLY A 422 8.96 6.46 38.48
N VAL A 423 10.14 6.86 38.98
CA VAL A 423 11.13 7.63 38.22
C VAL A 423 11.76 6.80 37.10
N VAL A 424 12.13 5.54 37.37
CA VAL A 424 12.65 4.63 36.34
C VAL A 424 11.61 4.37 35.25
N LYS A 425 10.34 4.25 35.63
CA LYS A 425 9.24 4.08 34.68
C LYS A 425 9.05 5.32 33.79
N LYS A 426 9.06 6.52 34.39
CA LYS A 426 8.99 7.78 33.64
C LYS A 426 10.20 8.00 32.71
N LEU A 427 11.41 7.66 33.16
CA LEU A 427 12.61 7.72 32.32
C LEU A 427 12.54 6.74 31.14
N GLY A 428 11.92 5.57 31.32
CA GLY A 428 11.64 4.63 30.22
C GLY A 428 10.64 5.21 29.21
N GLU A 429 9.59 5.87 29.70
CA GLU A 429 8.58 6.57 28.88
C GLU A 429 9.17 7.77 28.13
N GLU A 430 10.09 8.53 28.74
CA GLU A 430 10.77 9.70 28.14
C GLU A 430 11.87 9.35 27.13
N GLN A 431 12.46 8.14 27.23
CA GLN A 431 13.49 7.66 26.28
C GLN A 431 12.91 6.88 25.11
N GLY A 432 11.58 6.74 25.01
CA GLY A 432 10.93 5.97 23.93
C GLY A 432 11.31 4.49 23.92
N VAL A 433 11.78 3.95 25.05
CA VAL A 433 12.07 2.51 25.21
C VAL A 433 10.81 1.85 25.77
N GLY A 434 9.87 1.59 24.87
CA GLY A 434 8.63 0.84 25.12
C GLY A 434 8.37 -0.13 24.00
#